data_AF-A0A511D259-F1
#
_entry.id   AF-A0A511D259-F1
#
_cell.length_a   1.000
_cell.length_b   1.000
_cell.length_c   1.000
_cell.angle_alpha   90.00
_cell.angle_beta   90.00
_cell.angle_gamma   90.00
#
_symmetry.space_group_name_H-M   'P 1'
#
loop_
_entity.id
_entity.type
_entity.pdbx_description
1 polymer ?
#
loop_
_entity_poly.entity_id
_entity_poly.type
_entity_poly.pdbx_seq_one_letter_code
_entity_poly.pdbx_strand_id
1 'polypeptide(L)'
;MLLPHTPTPPGLVALTFAEVRQATAALPDVCVYLLECLHEVRRALDPHPLDPATLDAIAEQARLVVDGAARSDLLPEDLARLRHAYSRHFPRGPP
;
A
#
# COMPACT_ATOMS: atom_id res chain seq x y z
N MET A 1 -10.67 -12.92 29.39
CA MET A 1 -11.53 -13.05 28.19
C MET A 1 -11.04 -12.04 27.17
N LEU A 2 -10.36 -12.47 26.12
CA LEU A 2 -10.07 -11.62 24.96
C LEU A 2 -11.32 -11.64 24.08
N LEU A 3 -12.04 -10.52 24.00
CA LEU A 3 -13.07 -10.37 22.97
C LEU A 3 -12.36 -10.47 21.61
N PRO A 4 -12.84 -11.31 20.67
CA PRO A 4 -12.32 -11.26 19.31
C PRO A 4 -12.72 -9.91 18.74
N HIS A 5 -11.79 -8.96 18.74
CA HIS A 5 -11.98 -7.69 18.05
C HIS A 5 -12.12 -8.03 16.58
N THR A 6 -13.36 -8.06 16.08
CA THR A 6 -13.62 -8.17 14.65
C THR A 6 -12.86 -7.02 13.98
N PRO A 7 -11.86 -7.31 13.14
CA PRO A 7 -11.05 -6.25 12.56
C PRO A 7 -11.95 -5.38 11.67
N THR A 8 -11.83 -4.07 11.85
CA THR A 8 -12.53 -3.10 10.99
C THR A 8 -12.03 -3.24 9.55
N PRO A 9 -12.81 -2.83 8.52
CA PRO A 9 -12.34 -2.90 7.14
C PRO A 9 -10.98 -2.20 6.90
N PRO A 10 -10.70 -1.01 7.48
CA PRO A 10 -9.36 -0.40 7.45
C PRO A 10 -8.30 -1.26 8.15
N GLY A 11 -8.65 -1.88 9.29
CA GLY A 11 -7.77 -2.77 10.04
C GLY A 11 -7.43 -4.05 9.27
N LEU A 12 -8.38 -4.59 8.52
CA LEU A 12 -8.15 -5.72 7.62
C LEU A 12 -7.18 -5.35 6.50
N VAL A 13 -7.38 -4.21 5.83
CA VAL A 13 -6.42 -3.70 4.82
C VAL A 13 -5.02 -3.57 5.42
N ALA A 14 -4.91 -2.96 6.61
CA ALA A 14 -3.62 -2.81 7.27
C ALA A 14 -2.96 -4.17 7.57
N LEU A 15 -3.71 -5.13 8.12
CA LEU A 15 -3.22 -6.47 8.45
C LEU A 15 -2.78 -7.25 7.20
N THR A 16 -3.58 -7.25 6.13
CA THR A 16 -3.31 -8.03 4.92
C THR A 16 -2.01 -7.60 4.24
N PHE A 17 -1.67 -6.32 4.26
CA PHE A 17 -0.50 -5.80 3.56
C PHE A 17 0.73 -5.61 4.44
N ALA A 18 0.60 -5.66 5.78
CA ALA A 18 1.72 -5.40 6.69
C ALA A 18 2.89 -6.39 6.51
N GLU A 19 2.61 -7.69 6.54
CA GLU A 19 3.65 -8.74 6.41
C GLU A 19 4.24 -8.76 5.00
N VAL A 20 3.37 -8.71 3.98
CA VAL A 20 3.78 -8.74 2.58
C VAL A 20 4.68 -7.56 2.25
N ARG A 21 4.35 -6.35 2.72
CA ARG A 21 5.19 -5.17 2.57
C ARG A 21 6.57 -5.36 3.20
N GLN A 22 6.63 -5.84 4.44
CA GLN A 22 7.90 -6.03 5.15
C GLN A 22 8.80 -7.06 4.45
N ALA A 23 8.21 -8.18 4.02
CA ALA A 23 8.95 -9.24 3.33
C ALA A 23 9.47 -8.83 1.96
N THR A 24 8.83 -7.84 1.31
CA THR A 24 9.11 -7.46 -0.08
C THR A 24 9.88 -6.14 -0.21
N ALA A 25 10.22 -5.48 0.91
CA ALA A 25 10.81 -4.14 0.89
C ALA A 25 12.11 -4.03 0.07
N ALA A 26 12.92 -5.08 0.00
CA ALA A 26 14.14 -5.14 -0.80
C ALA A 26 13.94 -5.71 -2.22
N LEU A 27 12.68 -5.93 -2.65
CA LEU A 27 12.32 -6.52 -3.94
C LEU A 27 11.54 -5.48 -4.76
N PRO A 28 12.22 -4.64 -5.56
CA PRO A 28 11.60 -3.45 -6.14
C PRO A 28 10.47 -3.77 -7.11
N ASP A 29 10.60 -4.85 -7.90
CA ASP A 29 9.53 -5.29 -8.82
C ASP A 29 8.28 -5.75 -8.06
N VAL A 30 8.46 -6.38 -6.88
CA VAL A 30 7.34 -6.80 -6.04
C VAL A 30 6.68 -5.59 -5.39
N CYS A 31 7.46 -4.60 -4.95
CA CYS A 31 6.90 -3.34 -4.44
C CYS A 31 6.07 -2.62 -5.52
N VAL A 32 6.55 -2.57 -6.77
CA VAL A 32 5.79 -1.98 -7.89
C VAL A 32 4.49 -2.75 -8.13
N TYR A 33 4.55 -4.08 -8.16
CA TYR A 33 3.37 -4.92 -8.30
C TYR A 33 2.34 -4.70 -7.19
N LEU A 34 2.79 -4.56 -5.93
CA LEU A 34 1.91 -4.28 -4.80
C LEU A 34 1.21 -2.92 -4.94
N LEU A 35 1.90 -1.89 -5.44
CA LEU A 35 1.28 -0.60 -5.72
C LEU A 35 0.18 -0.69 -6.77
N GLU A 36 0.39 -1.50 -7.81
CA GLU A 36 -0.62 -1.76 -8.84
C GLU A 36 -1.82 -2.52 -8.27
N CYS A 37 -1.59 -3.56 -7.45
CA CYS A 37 -2.68 -4.26 -6.76
C CYS A 37 -3.50 -3.33 -5.86
N LEU A 38 -2.85 -2.49 -5.06
CA LEU A 38 -3.53 -1.53 -4.18
C LEU A 38 -4.35 -0.51 -4.99
N HIS A 39 -3.83 -0.08 -6.14
CA HIS A 39 -4.54 0.81 -7.06
C HIS A 39 -5.78 0.15 -7.64
N GLU A 40 -5.67 -1.08 -8.15
CA GLU A 40 -6.80 -1.79 -8.73
C GLU A 40 -7.84 -2.16 -7.67
N VAL A 41 -7.43 -2.53 -6.46
CA VAL A 41 -8.35 -2.70 -5.32
C VAL A 41 -9.08 -1.39 -5.03
N ARG A 42 -8.37 -0.26 -4.94
CA ARG A 42 -9.00 1.05 -4.73
C ARG A 42 -9.98 1.39 -5.86
N ARG A 43 -9.62 1.16 -7.12
CA ARG A 43 -10.49 1.42 -8.29
C ARG A 43 -11.72 0.53 -8.33
N ALA A 44 -11.59 -0.74 -7.95
CA ALA A 44 -12.72 -1.66 -7.86
C ALA A 44 -13.70 -1.27 -6.74
N LEU A 45 -13.17 -0.63 -5.69
CA LEU A 45 -13.91 -0.21 -4.50
C LEU A 45 -14.54 1.20 -4.63
N ASP A 46 -13.96 2.09 -5.43
CA ASP A 46 -14.42 3.48 -5.67
C ASP A 46 -15.90 3.63 -6.12
N PRO A 47 -16.48 2.73 -6.96
CA PRO A 47 -17.88 2.84 -7.37
C PRO A 47 -18.88 2.52 -6.25
N HIS A 48 -18.42 1.94 -5.14
CA HIS A 48 -19.26 1.55 -4.02
C HIS A 48 -19.23 2.65 -2.95
N PRO A 49 -20.35 2.88 -2.22
CA PRO A 49 -20.38 3.82 -1.10
C PRO A 49 -19.64 3.21 0.09
N LEU A 50 -18.32 3.15 -0.01
CA LEU A 50 -17.45 2.72 1.07
C LEU A 50 -17.12 3.91 1.97
N ASP A 51 -16.88 3.57 3.24
CA ASP A 51 -16.35 4.51 4.21
C ASP A 51 -15.02 5.10 3.70
N PRO A 52 -14.87 6.44 3.60
CA PRO A 52 -13.64 7.09 3.19
C PRO A 52 -12.39 6.56 3.91
N ALA A 53 -12.52 6.16 5.18
CA ALA A 53 -11.42 5.59 5.96
C ALA A 53 -10.85 4.29 5.35
N THR A 54 -11.64 3.52 4.61
CA THR A 54 -11.18 2.31 3.92
C THR A 54 -10.33 2.64 2.69
N LEU A 55 -10.75 3.65 1.92
CA LEU A 55 -9.98 4.13 0.77
C LEU A 55 -8.68 4.80 1.21
N ASP A 56 -8.73 5.57 2.31
CA ASP A 56 -7.56 6.17 2.93
C ASP A 56 -6.59 5.11 3.46
N ALA A 57 -7.09 4.02 4.05
CA ALA A 57 -6.25 2.92 4.50
C ALA A 57 -5.49 2.26 3.34
N ILE A 58 -6.09 2.14 2.15
CA ILE A 58 -5.42 1.61 0.95
C ILE A 58 -4.33 2.58 0.49
N ALA A 59 -4.60 3.88 0.46
CA ALA A 59 -3.60 4.90 0.11
C ALA A 59 -2.43 4.91 1.10
N GLU A 60 -2.72 4.75 2.40
CA GLU A 60 -1.70 4.65 3.43
C GLU A 60 -0.84 3.38 3.28
N GLN A 61 -1.42 2.23 2.93
CA GLN A 61 -0.61 1.04 2.63
C GLN A 61 0.33 1.27 1.45
N ALA A 62 -0.12 1.96 0.40
CA ALA A 62 0.73 2.29 -0.75
C ALA A 62 1.90 3.18 -0.34
N ARG A 63 1.67 4.19 0.51
CA ARG A 63 2.72 5.07 1.05
C ARG A 63 3.74 4.26 1.86
N LEU A 64 3.24 3.38 2.72
CA LEU A 64 4.11 2.54 3.54
C LEU A 64 4.96 1.58 2.70
N VAL A 65 4.48 1.09 1.55
CA VAL A 65 5.30 0.29 0.60
C VAL A 65 6.52 1.09 0.13
N VAL A 66 6.32 2.34 -0.28
CA VAL A 66 7.42 3.23 -0.70
C VAL A 66 8.37 3.52 0.46
N ASP A 67 7.86 3.84 1.65
CA ASP A 67 8.66 4.08 2.86
C ASP A 67 9.46 2.84 3.29
N GLY A 68 8.91 1.64 3.11
CA GLY A 68 9.58 0.38 3.39
C GLY A 68 10.75 0.15 2.43
N ALA A 69 10.50 0.33 1.14
CA ALA A 69 11.52 0.21 0.10
C ALA A 69 12.63 1.26 0.24
N ALA A 70 12.29 2.50 0.58
CA ALA A 70 13.26 3.57 0.81
C ALA A 70 14.21 3.32 2.00
N ARG A 71 13.77 2.50 2.97
CA ARG A 71 14.60 2.07 4.11
C ARG A 71 15.41 0.80 3.83
N SER A 72 15.24 0.20 2.64
CA SER A 72 15.99 -0.96 2.18
C SER A 72 17.19 -0.50 1.35
N ASP A 73 18.17 -1.39 1.14
CA ASP A 73 19.40 -1.10 0.40
C ASP A 73 19.20 -1.19 -1.12
N LEU A 74 18.15 -0.54 -1.63
CA LEU A 74 17.82 -0.51 -3.05
C LEU A 74 18.69 0.48 -3.81
N LEU A 75 18.93 0.17 -5.10
CA LEU A 75 19.58 1.10 -6.00
C LEU A 75 18.71 2.37 -6.19
N PRO A 76 19.31 3.55 -6.38
CA PRO A 76 18.56 4.79 -6.60
C PRO A 76 17.58 4.74 -7.77
N GLU A 77 17.91 4.00 -8.83
CA GLU A 77 17.07 3.81 -10.01
C GLU A 77 15.81 2.99 -9.72
N ASP A 78 15.92 1.95 -8.89
CA ASP A 78 14.78 1.14 -8.45
C ASP A 78 13.84 1.96 -7.57
N LEU A 79 14.40 2.77 -6.65
CA LEU A 79 13.62 3.66 -5.81
C LEU A 79 12.90 4.75 -6.65
N ALA A 80 13.57 5.27 -7.68
CA ALA A 80 12.95 6.21 -8.62
C ALA A 80 11.79 5.57 -9.40
N ARG A 81 11.97 4.33 -9.88
CA ARG A 81 10.92 3.55 -10.55
C ARG A 81 9.72 3.33 -9.64
N LEU A 82 9.96 3.01 -8.36
CA LEU A 82 8.90 2.80 -7.38
C LEU A 82 8.13 4.09 -7.10
N ARG A 83 8.83 5.22 -6.89
CA ARG A 83 8.20 6.53 -6.70
C ARG A 83 7.38 6.96 -7.93
N HIS A 84 7.87 6.66 -9.13
CA HIS A 84 7.13 6.90 -10.37
C HIS A 84 5.84 6.09 -10.41
N ALA A 85 5.91 4.79 -10.11
CA ALA A 85 4.72 3.92 -10.01
C ALA A 85 3.73 4.45 -8.98
N TYR A 86 4.19 4.82 -7.78
CA TYR A 86 3.34 5.43 -6.75
C TYR A 86 2.64 6.69 -7.27
N SER A 87 3.37 7.64 -7.84
CA SER A 87 2.82 8.92 -8.31
C SER A 87 1.75 8.76 -9.40
N ARG A 88 1.90 7.74 -10.26
CA ARG A 88 0.92 7.41 -11.30
C ARG A 88 -0.39 6.90 -10.72
N HIS A 89 -0.31 6.08 -9.68
CA HIS A 89 -1.45 5.37 -9.11
C HIS A 89 -2.11 6.11 -7.94
N PHE A 90 -1.35 6.94 -7.23
CA PHE A 90 -1.74 7.67 -6.02
C PHE A 90 -1.33 9.16 -6.12
N PRO A 91 -1.87 9.93 -7.07
CA PRO A 91 -1.43 11.30 -7.37
C PRO A 91 -1.78 12.34 -6.28
N ARG A 92 -2.58 11.96 -5.27
CA ARG A 92 -3.01 12.82 -4.17
C ARG A 92 -2.39 12.31 -2.87
N GLY A 93 -1.11 12.59 -2.64
CA GLY A 93 -0.40 12.23 -1.41
C GLY A 93 1.12 12.33 -1.59
N PRO A 94 1.88 12.59 -0.50
CA PRO A 94 3.34 12.50 -0.56
C PRO A 94 3.78 11.03 -0.77
N PRO A 95 4.80 10.78 -1.61
CA PRO A 95 5.37 9.44 -1.84
C PRO A 95 6.29 8.98 -0.70
#